data_AF-A0A0E9LQZ2-F1
#
_entry.id   AF-A0A0E9LQZ2-F1
#
_cell.length_a   1.000
_cell.length_b   1.000
_cell.length_c   1.000
_cell.angle_alpha   90.00
_cell.angle_beta   90.00
_cell.angle_gamma   90.00
#
_symmetry.space_group_name_H-M   'P 1'
#
loop_
_entity.id
_entity.type
_entity.pdbx_description
1 polymer ?
#
loop_
_entity_poly.entity_id
_entity_poly.type
_entity_poly.pdbx_seq_one_letter_code
_entity_poly.pdbx_strand_id
1 'polypeptide(L)'
;MPNNFNSIFEYLANKNELDICYTNFADGGIGEQFKPNPNKTFNKDLFADNELHILDMVADKFKSTSTNEIIEISHKEKAWIENSGGKNLINYNYSFELNGLSNAHRLFIMQ
;
A
#
# COMPACT_ATOMS: atom_id res chain seq x y z
N MET A 1 -0.51 16.62 2.00
CA MET A 1 0.64 15.81 1.59
C MET A 1 1.85 16.31 2.36
N PRO A 2 2.66 15.42 2.96
CA PRO A 2 3.88 15.83 3.64
C PRO A 2 4.81 16.60 2.69
N ASN A 3 5.50 17.62 3.19
CA ASN A 3 6.53 18.31 2.40
C ASN A 3 7.62 17.31 2.00
N ASN A 4 8.08 17.39 0.75
CA ASN A 4 9.17 16.58 0.20
C ASN A 4 8.92 15.06 0.22
N PHE A 5 7.66 14.59 0.18
CA PHE A 5 7.34 13.16 0.13
C PHE A 5 8.12 12.42 -0.98
N ASN A 6 8.25 13.02 -2.16
CA ASN A 6 8.97 12.40 -3.28
C ASN A 6 10.49 12.26 -3.04
N SER A 7 11.07 13.09 -2.16
CA SER A 7 12.53 13.15 -1.98
C SER A 7 13.14 11.83 -1.50
N ILE A 8 12.41 11.03 -0.71
CA ILE A 8 12.91 9.73 -0.26
C ILE A 8 13.02 8.74 -1.41
N PHE A 9 12.06 8.76 -2.34
CA PHE A 9 12.08 7.87 -3.50
C PHE A 9 13.10 8.33 -4.54
N GLU A 10 13.20 9.64 -4.78
CA GLU A 10 14.25 10.22 -5.62
C GLU A 10 15.65 9.90 -5.09
N TYR A 11 15.85 9.97 -3.76
CA TYR A 11 17.10 9.57 -3.12
C TYR A 11 17.42 8.09 -3.38
N LEU A 12 16.45 7.19 -3.20
CA LEU A 12 16.64 5.75 -3.45
C LEU A 12 16.90 5.46 -4.94
N ALA A 13 16.21 6.14 -5.85
CA ALA A 13 16.45 6.03 -7.28
C ALA A 13 17.87 6.48 -7.67
N ASN A 14 18.32 7.63 -7.14
CA ASN A 14 19.68 8.13 -7.35
C ASN A 14 20.77 7.21 -6.76
N LYS A 15 20.41 6.41 -5.75
CA LYS A 15 21.28 5.36 -5.18
C LYS A 15 21.21 4.03 -5.93
N ASN A 16 20.44 3.95 -7.01
CA ASN A 16 20.23 2.73 -7.77
C ASN A 16 19.63 1.61 -6.89
N GLU A 17 18.77 1.98 -5.94
CA GLU A 17 18.08 1.04 -5.03
C GLU A 17 16.70 0.62 -5.58
N LEU A 18 16.07 1.48 -6.40
CA LEU A 18 14.82 1.22 -7.10
C LEU A 18 14.77 2.01 -8.42
N ASP A 19 13.90 1.59 -9.33
CA ASP A 19 13.60 2.32 -10.57
C ASP A 19 12.20 2.94 -10.50
N ILE A 20 12.06 4.21 -10.90
CA ILE A 20 10.77 4.89 -11.04
C ILE A 20 10.41 4.96 -12.53
N CYS A 21 9.39 4.21 -12.93
CA CYS A 21 8.89 4.17 -14.30
C CYS A 21 7.61 4.99 -14.42
N TYR A 22 7.52 5.86 -15.42
CA TYR A 22 6.29 6.60 -15.69
C TYR A 22 5.42 5.81 -16.68
N THR A 23 4.13 5.70 -16.37
CA THR A 23 3.14 5.00 -17.19
C THR A 23 2.03 5.96 -17.59
N ASN A 24 1.74 6.03 -18.88
CA ASN A 24 0.60 6.77 -19.40
C ASN A 24 -0.65 5.88 -19.32
N PHE A 25 -1.70 6.39 -18.70
CA PHE A 25 -3.00 5.76 -18.66
C PHE A 25 -3.86 6.17 -19.86
N ALA A 26 -4.86 5.35 -20.19
CA ALA A 26 -5.73 5.57 -21.34
C ALA A 26 -6.56 6.86 -21.26
N ASP A 27 -6.77 7.38 -20.05
CA ASP A 27 -7.46 8.65 -19.78
C ASP A 27 -6.54 9.88 -19.92
N GLY A 28 -5.27 9.69 -20.31
CA GLY A 28 -4.26 10.74 -20.43
C GLY A 28 -3.54 11.08 -19.12
N GLY A 29 -3.86 10.39 -18.01
CA GLY A 29 -3.13 10.51 -16.76
C GLY A 29 -1.72 9.91 -16.85
N ILE A 30 -0.79 10.43 -16.05
CA ILE A 30 0.55 9.87 -15.88
C ILE A 30 0.66 9.36 -14.45
N GLY A 31 1.04 8.10 -14.29
CA GLY A 31 1.34 7.47 -13.01
C GLY A 31 2.79 7.05 -12.87
N GLU A 32 3.19 6.79 -11.63
CA GLU A 32 4.49 6.26 -11.27
C GLU A 32 4.37 4.78 -10.89
N GLN A 33 5.30 3.97 -11.39
CA GLN A 33 5.48 2.57 -11.04
C GLN A 33 6.88 2.37 -10.49
N PHE A 34 6.98 1.92 -9.24
CA PHE A 34 8.24 1.54 -8.61
C PHE A 34 8.59 0.10 -8.98
N LYS A 35 9.83 -0.12 -9.44
CA LYS A 35 10.36 -1.45 -9.75
C LYS A 35 11.61 -1.72 -8.91
N PRO A 36 11.82 -2.96 -8.45
CA PRO A 36 13.05 -3.32 -7.76
C PRO A 36 14.23 -3.20 -8.73
N ASN A 37 15.38 -2.74 -8.23
CA ASN A 37 16.60 -2.74 -9.02
C ASN A 37 16.97 -4.21 -9.41
N PRO A 38 17.23 -4.53 -10.68
CA PRO A 38 17.57 -5.89 -11.09
C PRO A 38 18.82 -6.48 -10.40
N ASN A 39 19.71 -5.63 -9.90
CA ASN A 39 20.93 -6.04 -9.19
C ASN A 39 20.70 -6.25 -7.68
N LYS A 40 19.48 -6.02 -7.19
CA LYS A 40 19.10 -6.22 -5.78
C LYS A 40 18.23 -7.46 -5.68
N THR A 41 18.54 -8.30 -4.71
CA THR A 41 17.75 -9.48 -4.36
C THR A 41 16.96 -9.19 -3.09
N PHE A 42 15.74 -9.73 -3.03
CA PHE A 42 14.94 -9.65 -1.81
C PHE A 42 15.64 -10.45 -0.70
N ASN A 43 15.98 -9.76 0.41
CA ASN A 43 16.57 -10.39 1.58
C ASN A 43 15.52 -10.67 2.64
N LYS A 44 14.98 -11.90 2.64
CA LYS A 44 13.96 -12.36 3.58
C LYS A 44 14.44 -12.42 5.03
N ASP A 45 15.76 -12.52 5.26
CA ASP A 45 16.32 -12.69 6.61
C ASP A 45 16.22 -11.41 7.46
N LEU A 46 15.82 -10.29 6.84
CA LEU A 46 15.52 -9.03 7.52
C LEU A 46 14.13 -9.00 8.16
N PHE A 47 13.30 -10.00 7.89
CA PHE A 47 11.90 -10.04 8.29
C PHE A 47 11.64 -11.25 9.20
N ALA A 48 10.72 -11.09 10.13
CA ALA A 48 10.15 -12.21 10.85
C ALA A 48 9.14 -12.97 9.97
N ASP A 49 8.88 -14.24 10.30
CA ASP A 49 7.97 -15.09 9.52
C ASP A 49 6.55 -14.51 9.42
N ASN A 50 6.07 -13.84 10.47
CA ASN A 50 4.78 -13.17 10.46
C ASN A 50 4.75 -11.95 9.53
N GLU A 51 5.86 -11.20 9.42
CA GLU A 51 5.98 -10.08 8.50
C GLU A 51 5.98 -10.56 7.05
N LEU A 52 6.73 -11.62 6.73
CA LEU A 52 6.72 -12.25 5.41
C LEU A 52 5.31 -12.75 5.06
N HIS A 53 4.62 -13.41 6.00
CA HIS A 53 3.25 -13.85 5.81
C HIS A 53 2.29 -12.70 5.50
N ILE A 54 2.43 -11.57 6.20
CA ILE A 54 1.62 -10.37 5.96
C ILE A 54 1.91 -9.81 4.56
N LEU A 55 3.18 -9.70 4.16
CA LEU A 55 3.56 -9.21 2.83
C LEU A 55 2.95 -10.07 1.71
N ASP A 56 3.07 -11.39 1.82
CA ASP A 56 2.50 -12.34 0.85
C ASP A 56 0.97 -12.23 0.78
N MET A 57 0.29 -12.17 1.93
CA MET A 57 -1.16 -12.01 2.00
C MET A 57 -1.63 -10.72 1.30
N VAL A 58 -0.96 -9.60 1.55
CA VAL A 58 -1.30 -8.31 0.93
C VAL A 58 -1.07 -8.37 -0.58
N ALA A 59 0.08 -8.88 -1.01
CA ALA A 59 0.40 -9.03 -2.43
C ALA A 59 -0.62 -9.92 -3.14
N ASP A 60 -0.94 -11.08 -2.56
CA ASP A 60 -1.92 -12.01 -3.12
C ASP A 60 -3.34 -11.45 -3.17
N LYS A 61 -3.73 -10.64 -2.18
CA LYS A 61 -5.04 -10.01 -2.15
C LYS A 61 -5.23 -9.01 -3.28
N PHE A 62 -4.21 -8.20 -3.57
CA PHE A 62 -4.34 -7.06 -4.48
C PHE A 62 -3.71 -7.26 -5.87
N LYS A 63 -2.96 -8.34 -6.12
CA LYS A 63 -2.28 -8.59 -7.42
C LYS A 63 -3.18 -8.54 -8.65
N SER A 64 -4.47 -8.82 -8.49
CA SER A 64 -5.46 -8.79 -9.58
C SER A 64 -6.59 -7.81 -9.32
N THR A 65 -6.44 -6.93 -8.33
CA THR A 65 -7.44 -5.91 -8.01
C THR A 65 -7.12 -4.62 -8.77
N SER A 66 -8.06 -4.16 -9.57
CA SER A 66 -7.96 -2.90 -10.31
C SER A 66 -8.05 -1.68 -9.38
N THR A 67 -7.58 -0.53 -9.85
CA THR A 67 -7.70 0.75 -9.12
C THR A 67 -9.15 1.05 -8.72
N ASN A 68 -10.12 0.80 -9.61
CA ASN A 68 -11.53 1.02 -9.31
C ASN A 68 -12.03 0.08 -8.21
N GLU A 69 -11.66 -1.20 -8.25
CA GLU A 69 -12.03 -2.13 -7.17
C GLU A 69 -11.39 -1.75 -5.84
N ILE A 70 -10.15 -1.25 -5.83
CA ILE A 70 -9.50 -0.72 -4.61
C ILE A 70 -10.29 0.48 -4.07
N ILE A 71 -10.72 1.40 -4.94
CA ILE A 71 -11.57 2.55 -4.55
C ILE A 71 -12.89 2.05 -3.93
N GLU A 72 -13.56 1.09 -4.57
CA GLU A 72 -14.80 0.52 -4.06
C GLU A 72 -14.63 -0.23 -2.74
N ILE A 73 -13.49 -0.90 -2.53
CA ILE A 73 -13.14 -1.50 -1.23
C ILE A 73 -12.96 -0.40 -0.18
N SER A 74 -12.18 0.65 -0.49
CA SER A 74 -11.93 1.80 0.39
C SER A 74 -13.22 2.50 0.82
N HIS A 75 -14.18 2.68 -0.09
CA HIS A 75 -15.48 3.29 0.22
C HIS A 75 -16.36 2.46 1.18
N LYS A 76 -16.05 1.18 1.35
CA LYS A 76 -16.74 0.29 2.32
C LYS A 76 -16.05 0.26 3.67
N GLU A 77 -14.89 0.91 3.82
CA GLU A 77 -14.18 0.98 5.09
C GLU A 77 -14.91 1.89 6.08
N LYS A 78 -14.95 1.49 7.35
CA LYS A 78 -15.62 2.24 8.42
C LYS A 78 -15.12 3.68 8.53
N ALA A 79 -13.79 3.86 8.40
CA ALA A 79 -13.16 5.17 8.33
C ALA A 79 -13.80 6.08 7.27
N TRP A 80 -14.03 5.54 6.07
CA TRP A 80 -14.64 6.30 4.98
C TRP A 80 -16.12 6.58 5.26
N ILE A 81 -16.89 5.56 5.64
CA ILE A 81 -18.32 5.67 5.90
C ILE A 81 -18.61 6.74 6.95
N GLU A 82 -17.85 6.75 8.06
CA GLU A 82 -18.08 7.69 9.16
C GLU A 82 -17.55 9.10 8.91
N ASN A 83 -16.65 9.30 7.92
CA ASN A 83 -15.97 10.60 7.73
C ASN A 83 -16.19 11.25 6.35
N SER A 84 -16.72 10.54 5.37
CA SER A 84 -16.88 11.00 3.97
C SER A 84 -17.70 12.30 3.84
N GLY A 85 -18.72 12.50 4.68
CA GLY A 85 -19.54 13.72 4.66
C GLY A 85 -18.89 14.95 5.31
N GLY A 86 -17.93 14.76 6.22
CA GLY A 86 -17.38 15.84 7.06
C GLY A 86 -15.95 16.24 6.75
N LYS A 87 -15.22 15.46 5.92
CA LYS A 87 -13.75 15.60 5.71
C LYS A 87 -12.96 15.66 7.03
N ASN A 88 -13.45 14.96 8.04
CA ASN A 88 -12.82 14.91 9.36
C ASN A 88 -11.47 14.19 9.29
N LEU A 89 -10.61 14.45 10.28
CA LEU A 89 -9.40 13.68 10.47
C LEU A 89 -9.74 12.23 10.81
N ILE A 90 -9.27 11.29 10.00
CA ILE A 90 -9.47 9.85 10.23
C ILE A 90 -8.57 9.40 11.38
N ASN A 91 -9.16 8.86 12.45
CA ASN A 91 -8.42 8.31 13.57
C ASN A 91 -7.64 7.05 13.13
N TYR A 92 -6.38 6.93 13.55
CA TYR A 92 -5.56 5.77 13.21
C TYR A 92 -6.16 4.43 13.68
N ASN A 93 -7.01 4.43 14.72
CA ASN A 93 -7.68 3.23 15.23
C ASN A 93 -8.55 2.51 14.19
N TYR A 94 -9.03 3.20 13.16
CA TYR A 94 -9.76 2.53 12.07
C TYR A 94 -8.89 1.55 11.28
N SER A 95 -7.55 1.67 11.35
CA SER A 95 -6.62 0.73 10.69
C SER A 95 -6.73 -0.71 11.22
N PHE A 96 -7.22 -0.89 12.45
CA PHE A 96 -7.48 -2.22 13.01
C PHE A 96 -8.81 -2.85 12.55
N GLU A 97 -9.62 -2.09 11.80
CA GLU A 97 -10.94 -2.50 11.29
C GLU A 97 -10.97 -2.62 9.76
N LEU A 98 -9.81 -2.68 9.09
CA LEU A 98 -9.73 -2.77 7.63
C LEU A 98 -10.41 -4.05 7.10
N ASN A 99 -11.41 -3.87 6.24
CA ASN A 99 -12.17 -4.93 5.59
C ASN A 99 -11.46 -5.51 4.35
N GLY A 100 -10.53 -4.75 3.76
CA GLY A 100 -9.76 -5.15 2.58
C GLY A 100 -8.77 -6.29 2.80
N LEU A 101 -8.42 -6.61 4.04
CA LEU A 101 -7.56 -7.74 4.42
C LEU A 101 -8.43 -8.75 5.19
N SER A 102 -8.33 -10.04 4.88
CA SER A 102 -9.30 -11.02 5.40
C SER A 102 -9.43 -10.98 6.93
N ASN A 103 -10.65 -11.17 7.45
CA ASN A 103 -10.98 -11.17 8.88
C ASN A 103 -10.23 -12.25 9.71
N ALA A 104 -9.40 -13.09 9.09
CA ALA A 104 -8.69 -14.20 9.75
C ALA A 104 -7.56 -13.74 10.70
N HIS A 105 -7.18 -12.46 10.72
CA HIS A 105 -5.99 -11.99 11.46
C HIS A 105 -6.25 -11.16 12.72
N ARG A 106 -7.51 -11.01 13.19
CA ARG A 106 -7.77 -10.43 14.53
C ARG A 106 -7.09 -11.22 15.67
N LEU A 107 -6.64 -12.45 15.42
CA LEU A 107 -5.99 -13.30 16.41
C LEU A 107 -4.47 -13.07 16.57
N PHE A 108 -3.80 -12.42 15.61
CA PHE A 108 -2.33 -12.27 15.63
C PHE A 108 -1.83 -10.90 16.10
N ILE A 109 -2.67 -9.86 16.09
CA ILE A 109 -2.28 -8.50 16.53
C ILE A 109 -2.59 -8.27 18.02
N MET A 110 -3.25 -9.23 18.71
CA MET A 110 -3.60 -9.14 20.14
C MET A 110 -2.81 -10.10 21.06
N GLN A 111 -1.65 -10.61 20.64
CA GLN A 111 -0.75 -11.38 21.52
C GLN A 111 0.60 -10.70 21.65
#